data_AF-A0A0D9P3B3-F1
#
_entry.id   AF-A0A0D9P3B3-F1
#
_cell.length_a   1.000
_cell.length_b   1.000
_cell.length_c   1.000
_cell.angle_alpha   90.00
_cell.angle_beta   90.00
_cell.angle_gamma   90.00
#
_symmetry.space_group_name_H-M   'P 1'
#
loop_
_entity.id
_entity.type
_entity.pdbx_description
1 polymer ?
#
loop_
_entity_poly.entity_id
_entity_poly.type
_entity_poly.pdbx_seq_one_letter_code
_entity_poly.pdbx_strand_id
1 'polypeptide(L)'
;MARLSIAQVTRPSTTPIPKFLAPAFVQTRQASVVRIKKVKKKRAIPKDFKRHNLEKRQFPQFTLCEAMRVLRAVEVGQPPASIKYEVHINLKTARNGPVVKNSIRLPHPVQSDWQIAVICPEGSDIATAATAAGAVAVGEETLFEAIRKEKIDFDRLICHEASEKALNKAGLGKILGPKGLMPSKRMKTIVSDVTKSIRDSAGAADYRERQGVIRMAIGQLGYTPDQLKANIQALLKKVKSECAEISEEVSKEVHEVILSTTNGPSLSLNGKFNDVEGETQPEALAGVM
;
A
#
# COMPACT_ATOMS: atom_id res chain seq x y z
N MET A 1 -51.92 -49.26 -7.26
CA MET A 1 -51.37 -48.51 -6.10
C MET A 1 -52.24 -47.31 -5.84
N ALA A 2 -52.96 -47.33 -4.71
CA ALA A 2 -54.05 -46.42 -4.37
C ALA A 2 -53.55 -45.00 -4.01
N ARG A 3 -54.21 -43.97 -4.55
CA ARG A 3 -54.07 -42.58 -4.10
C ARG A 3 -55.13 -42.33 -3.02
N LEU A 4 -54.68 -42.22 -1.77
CA LEU A 4 -55.51 -41.84 -0.63
C LEU A 4 -55.85 -40.35 -0.72
N SER A 5 -57.11 -40.03 -1.02
CA SER A 5 -57.69 -38.71 -0.85
C SER A 5 -58.10 -38.52 0.61
N ILE A 6 -57.43 -37.59 1.31
CA ILE A 6 -57.80 -37.21 2.68
C ILE A 6 -59.04 -36.32 2.61
N ALA A 7 -60.20 -36.84 3.02
CA ALA A 7 -61.40 -36.06 3.25
C ALA A 7 -61.22 -35.20 4.52
N GLN A 8 -61.61 -33.92 4.46
CA GLN A 8 -61.56 -33.02 5.62
C GLN A 8 -62.65 -33.37 6.64
N VAL A 9 -62.27 -33.45 7.91
CA VAL A 9 -63.19 -33.62 9.04
C VAL A 9 -63.96 -32.32 9.27
N THR A 10 -65.30 -32.38 9.24
CA THR A 10 -66.17 -31.25 9.59
C THR A 10 -66.04 -30.94 11.08
N ARG A 11 -65.60 -29.71 11.42
CA ARG A 11 -65.58 -29.23 12.81
C ARG A 11 -67.01 -29.07 13.35
N PRO A 12 -67.28 -29.40 14.62
CA PRO A 12 -68.58 -29.16 15.23
C PRO A 12 -68.85 -27.65 15.35
N SER A 13 -70.03 -27.21 14.93
CA SER A 13 -70.49 -25.84 15.11
C SER A 13 -70.82 -25.61 16.58
N THR A 14 -69.99 -24.83 17.28
CA THR A 14 -70.30 -24.33 18.62
C THR A 14 -71.49 -23.37 18.55
N THR A 15 -72.55 -23.64 19.31
CA THR A 15 -73.71 -22.75 19.46
C THR A 15 -73.27 -21.38 19.99
N PRO A 16 -73.73 -20.26 19.41
CA PRO A 16 -73.30 -18.94 19.87
C PRO A 16 -74.00 -18.60 21.19
N ILE A 17 -73.20 -18.44 22.26
CA ILE A 17 -73.68 -17.85 23.51
C ILE A 17 -74.13 -16.41 23.20
N PRO A 18 -75.32 -15.97 23.65
CA PRO A 18 -75.80 -14.62 23.42
C PRO A 18 -74.86 -13.58 24.05
N LYS A 19 -74.57 -12.51 23.29
CA LYS A 19 -73.54 -11.48 23.57
C LYS A 19 -73.64 -10.79 24.94
N PHE A 20 -74.76 -10.91 25.65
CA PHE A 20 -74.99 -10.29 26.95
C PHE A 20 -74.37 -11.05 28.14
N LEU A 21 -73.94 -12.29 27.95
CA LEU A 21 -73.29 -13.10 29.01
C LEU A 21 -71.76 -13.18 28.86
N ALA A 22 -71.17 -12.47 27.89
CA ALA A 22 -69.72 -12.40 27.78
C ALA A 22 -69.18 -11.45 28.88
N PRO A 23 -68.31 -11.91 29.80
CA PRO A 23 -67.66 -11.00 30.73
C PRO A 23 -66.84 -9.99 29.93
N ALA A 24 -67.02 -8.71 30.20
CA ALA A 24 -66.23 -7.65 29.58
C ALA A 24 -64.76 -7.86 29.94
N PHE A 25 -64.01 -8.50 29.05
CA PHE A 25 -62.55 -8.55 29.13
C PHE A 25 -62.04 -7.12 28.96
N VAL A 26 -61.81 -6.44 30.08
CA VAL A 26 -61.03 -5.21 30.11
C VAL A 26 -59.64 -5.58 29.63
N GLN A 27 -59.35 -5.29 28.36
CA GLN A 27 -58.00 -5.40 27.83
C GLN A 27 -57.13 -4.40 28.56
N THR A 28 -56.42 -4.86 29.60
CA THR A 28 -55.33 -4.10 30.20
C THR A 28 -54.23 -4.00 29.15
N ARG A 29 -54.18 -2.87 28.44
CA ARG A 29 -53.07 -2.53 27.55
C ARG A 29 -51.82 -2.34 28.40
N GLN A 30 -51.05 -3.41 28.58
CA GLN A 30 -49.69 -3.28 29.11
C GLN A 30 -48.84 -2.64 28.01
N ALA A 31 -48.48 -1.37 28.21
CA ALA A 31 -47.51 -0.71 27.36
C ALA A 31 -46.17 -1.45 27.49
N SER A 32 -45.77 -2.20 26.46
CA SER A 32 -44.42 -2.74 26.38
C SER A 32 -43.46 -1.57 26.19
N VAL A 33 -42.78 -1.16 27.27
CA VAL A 33 -41.71 -0.18 27.18
C VAL A 33 -40.58 -0.84 26.38
N VAL A 34 -40.55 -0.58 25.08
CA VAL A 34 -39.39 -0.90 24.25
C VAL A 34 -38.24 -0.09 24.81
N ARG A 35 -37.37 -0.75 25.58
CA ARG A 35 -36.17 -0.14 26.13
C ARG A 35 -35.26 0.16 24.95
N ILE A 36 -35.35 1.37 24.39
CA ILE A 36 -34.44 1.86 23.36
C ILE A 36 -33.05 1.82 24.00
N LYS A 37 -32.24 0.81 23.65
CA LYS A 37 -30.83 0.78 24.04
C LYS A 37 -30.24 2.07 23.49
N LYS A 38 -29.90 3.02 24.38
CA LYS A 38 -29.16 4.23 24.02
C LYS A 38 -27.92 3.76 23.27
N VAL A 39 -27.92 3.92 21.95
CA VAL A 39 -26.76 3.61 21.12
C VAL A 39 -25.65 4.51 21.64
N LYS A 40 -24.63 3.91 22.25
CA LYS A 40 -23.47 4.66 22.75
C LYS A 40 -22.96 5.51 21.58
N LYS A 41 -23.01 6.84 21.71
CA LYS A 41 -22.44 7.75 20.71
C LYS A 41 -21.00 7.29 20.46
N LYS A 42 -20.70 6.88 19.22
CA LYS A 42 -19.34 6.50 18.84
C LYS A 42 -18.44 7.69 19.15
N ARG A 43 -17.35 7.46 19.88
CA ARG A 43 -16.38 8.52 20.20
C ARG A 43 -15.89 9.13 18.89
N ALA A 44 -15.81 10.47 18.85
CA ALA A 44 -15.29 11.17 17.69
C ALA A 44 -13.85 10.71 17.42
N ILE A 45 -13.60 10.25 16.20
CA ILE A 45 -12.26 9.86 15.77
C ILE A 45 -11.47 11.16 15.54
N PRO A 46 -10.26 11.30 16.09
CA PRO A 46 -9.45 12.50 15.87
C PRO A 46 -9.14 12.66 14.39
N LYS A 47 -9.11 13.91 13.92
CA LYS A 47 -8.82 14.26 12.52
C LYS A 47 -7.42 13.80 12.10
N ASP A 48 -6.47 13.90 13.02
CA ASP A 48 -5.07 13.56 12.79
C ASP A 48 -4.73 12.14 13.24
N PHE A 49 -3.62 11.63 12.71
CA PHE A 49 -2.97 10.45 13.27
C PHE A 49 -2.38 10.77 14.65
N LYS A 50 -2.33 9.78 15.54
CA LYS A 50 -1.71 9.94 16.86
C LYS A 50 -0.21 10.16 16.66
N ARG A 51 0.32 11.26 17.22
CA ARG A 51 1.74 11.59 17.14
C ARG A 51 2.37 11.52 18.53
N HIS A 52 3.62 11.10 18.56
CA HIS A 52 4.44 11.14 19.76
C HIS A 52 5.39 12.32 19.66
N ASN A 53 5.42 13.16 20.70
CA ASN A 53 6.40 14.25 20.75
C ASN A 53 7.79 13.64 20.96
N LEU A 54 8.64 13.77 19.95
CA LEU A 54 10.00 13.19 19.95
C LEU A 54 10.85 13.76 21.09
N GLU A 55 10.74 15.07 21.32
CA GLU A 55 11.48 15.80 22.36
C GLU A 55 11.13 15.36 23.79
N LYS A 56 9.83 15.17 24.08
CA LYS A 56 9.36 14.90 25.45
C LYS A 56 9.56 13.46 25.90
N ARG A 57 9.66 12.52 24.96
CA ARG A 57 9.80 11.09 25.26
C ARG A 57 11.25 10.59 25.22
N GLN A 58 12.21 11.46 24.91
CA GLN A 58 13.63 11.11 24.76
C GLN A 58 13.83 9.79 24.02
N PHE A 59 13.28 9.68 22.81
CA PHE A 59 13.59 8.53 21.97
C PHE A 59 15.07 8.62 21.56
N PRO A 60 15.87 7.55 21.71
CA PRO A 60 17.24 7.55 21.24
C PRO A 60 17.24 7.73 19.71
N GLN A 61 17.96 8.74 19.25
CA GLN A 61 18.15 9.03 17.83
C GLN A 61 19.59 8.72 17.47
N PHE A 62 19.76 8.02 16.36
CA PHE A 62 21.05 7.54 15.90
C PHE A 62 21.50 8.35 14.68
N THR A 63 22.81 8.44 14.47
CA THR A 63 23.35 8.89 13.20
C THR A 63 23.22 7.80 12.14
N LEU A 64 23.38 8.16 10.86
CA LEU A 64 23.28 7.17 9.80
C LEU A 64 24.34 6.07 9.96
N CYS A 65 25.59 6.44 10.24
CA CYS A 65 26.67 5.47 10.41
C CYS A 65 26.49 4.59 11.65
N GLU A 66 26.04 5.16 12.77
CA GLU A 66 25.75 4.38 13.97
C GLU A 66 24.57 3.42 13.75
N ALA A 67 23.49 3.89 13.13
CA ALA A 67 22.35 3.05 12.79
C ALA A 67 22.77 1.91 11.85
N MET A 68 23.59 2.18 10.84
CA MET A 68 24.13 1.16 9.94
C MET A 68 24.99 0.13 10.69
N ARG A 69 25.84 0.57 11.62
CA ARG A 69 26.65 -0.33 12.46
C ARG A 69 25.77 -1.29 13.25
N VAL A 70 24.75 -0.78 13.93
CA VAL A 70 23.82 -1.60 14.72
C VAL A 70 23.05 -2.57 13.82
N LEU A 71 22.50 -2.09 12.71
CA LEU A 71 21.72 -2.92 11.79
C LEU A 71 22.57 -4.02 11.14
N ARG A 72 23.82 -3.73 10.78
CA ARG A 72 24.75 -4.74 10.24
C ARG A 72 25.11 -5.80 11.27
N ALA A 73 25.29 -5.40 12.54
CA ALA A 73 25.56 -6.34 13.61
C ALA A 73 24.37 -7.30 13.86
N VAL A 74 23.13 -6.86 13.60
CA VAL A 74 21.94 -7.71 13.71
C VAL A 74 21.82 -8.68 12.55
N GLU A 75 22.20 -8.27 11.35
CA GLU A 75 22.03 -9.05 10.10
C GLU A 75 23.28 -9.90 9.75
N VAL A 76 24.11 -10.24 10.73
CA VAL A 76 25.31 -11.06 10.53
C VAL A 76 24.94 -12.44 10.00
N GLY A 77 25.69 -12.92 9.00
CA GLY A 77 25.51 -14.24 8.40
C GLY A 77 24.42 -14.33 7.32
N GLN A 78 23.81 -13.20 6.96
CA GLN A 78 22.78 -13.14 5.93
C GLN A 78 23.34 -12.67 4.58
N PRO A 79 22.75 -13.11 3.45
CA PRO A 79 23.24 -12.73 2.13
C PRO A 79 23.08 -11.21 1.89
N PRO A 80 24.16 -10.49 1.56
CA PRO A 80 24.17 -9.02 1.53
C PRO A 80 23.30 -8.42 0.42
N ALA A 81 23.03 -9.17 -0.65
CA ALA A 81 22.15 -8.77 -1.74
C ALA A 81 20.66 -8.99 -1.41
N SER A 82 20.33 -9.93 -0.52
CA SER A 82 18.93 -10.24 -0.20
C SER A 82 18.34 -9.24 0.78
N ILE A 83 19.13 -8.82 1.77
CA ILE A 83 18.67 -7.93 2.83
C ILE A 83 18.64 -6.49 2.34
N LYS A 84 17.52 -5.83 2.61
CA LYS A 84 17.28 -4.45 2.21
C LYS A 84 17.16 -3.55 3.43
N TYR A 85 17.68 -2.34 3.28
CA TYR A 85 17.38 -1.23 4.16
C TYR A 85 16.06 -0.61 3.74
N GLU A 86 15.13 -0.52 4.68
CA GLU A 86 13.83 0.14 4.50
C GLU A 86 13.79 1.42 5.33
N VAL A 87 13.19 2.47 4.76
CA VAL A 87 12.95 3.71 5.47
C VAL A 87 11.46 3.96 5.61
N HIS A 88 11.10 4.35 6.82
CA HIS A 88 9.76 4.67 7.24
C HIS A 88 9.72 6.17 7.54
N ILE A 89 9.10 6.93 6.65
CA ILE A 89 8.91 8.37 6.83
C ILE A 89 7.53 8.58 7.42
N ASN A 90 7.50 8.99 8.69
CA ASN A 90 6.26 9.38 9.37
C ASN A 90 5.91 10.81 8.96
N LEU A 91 4.76 10.98 8.33
CA LEU A 91 4.22 12.27 7.92
C LEU A 91 3.20 12.78 8.93
N LYS A 92 3.31 14.06 9.24
CA LYS A 92 2.29 14.85 9.91
C LYS A 92 1.20 15.18 8.89
N THR A 93 0.19 14.31 8.85
CA THR A 93 -0.98 14.46 7.97
C THR A 93 -2.30 14.20 8.70
N ALA A 94 -3.39 14.66 8.12
CA ALA A 94 -4.77 14.35 8.53
C ALA A 94 -5.24 13.02 7.91
N ARG A 95 -6.15 12.31 8.58
CA ARG A 95 -6.66 11.01 8.14
C ARG A 95 -7.43 11.06 6.82
N ASN A 96 -8.11 12.17 6.57
CA ASN A 96 -8.94 12.38 5.37
C ASN A 96 -8.21 13.16 4.27
N GLY A 97 -6.89 13.33 4.40
CA GLY A 97 -6.10 14.06 3.41
C GLY A 97 -5.88 13.28 2.12
N PRO A 98 -5.45 13.96 1.03
CA PRO A 98 -4.93 13.29 -0.16
C PRO A 98 -3.74 12.39 0.21
N VAL A 99 -3.40 11.39 -0.59
CA VAL A 99 -2.30 10.44 -0.32
C VAL A 99 -1.12 10.73 -1.24
N VAL A 100 0.11 10.72 -0.72
CA VAL A 100 1.32 10.79 -1.55
C VAL A 100 1.53 9.45 -2.25
N LYS A 101 1.57 9.44 -3.58
CA LYS A 101 1.86 8.26 -4.40
C LYS A 101 2.66 8.71 -5.62
N ASN A 102 3.90 8.27 -5.73
CA ASN A 102 4.81 8.59 -6.83
C ASN A 102 5.92 7.54 -6.96
N SER A 103 6.75 7.67 -7.99
CA SER A 103 7.88 6.80 -8.30
C SER A 103 9.19 7.60 -8.30
N ILE A 104 10.28 7.08 -7.76
CA ILE A 104 11.60 7.76 -7.73
C ILE A 104 12.70 6.86 -8.28
N ARG A 105 13.51 7.39 -9.19
CA ARG A 105 14.77 6.75 -9.56
C ARG A 105 15.83 7.10 -8.52
N LEU A 106 16.30 6.09 -7.79
CA LEU A 106 17.37 6.27 -6.81
C LEU A 106 18.72 6.41 -7.53
N PRO A 107 19.66 7.25 -7.03
CA PRO A 107 21.02 7.33 -7.54
C PRO A 107 21.72 5.98 -7.58
N HIS A 108 21.56 5.20 -6.51
CA HIS A 108 22.01 3.81 -6.43
C HIS A 108 20.76 2.91 -6.35
N PRO A 109 20.31 2.33 -7.48
CA PRO A 109 19.07 1.56 -7.52
C PRO A 109 19.20 0.31 -6.67
N VAL A 110 18.17 -0.05 -5.91
CA VAL A 110 18.12 -1.33 -5.18
C VAL A 110 18.11 -2.46 -6.21
N GLN A 111 19.06 -3.39 -6.14
CA GLN A 111 19.08 -4.52 -7.05
C GLN A 111 17.92 -5.46 -6.69
N SER A 112 16.93 -5.52 -7.55
CA SER A 112 15.85 -6.49 -7.46
C SER A 112 15.40 -6.88 -8.86
N ASP A 113 15.14 -8.16 -9.03
CA ASP A 113 14.68 -8.74 -10.29
C ASP A 113 13.23 -8.32 -10.52
N TRP A 114 13.03 -7.17 -11.19
CA TRP A 114 11.71 -6.70 -11.55
C TRP A 114 11.25 -7.37 -12.84
N GLN A 115 10.10 -8.03 -12.78
CA GLN A 115 9.45 -8.57 -13.97
C GLN A 115 8.49 -7.50 -14.53
N ILE A 116 8.73 -7.05 -15.76
CA ILE A 116 7.95 -6.00 -16.42
C ILE A 116 7.08 -6.64 -17.51
N ALA A 117 5.77 -6.39 -17.45
CA ALA A 117 4.82 -6.72 -18.50
C ALA A 117 4.35 -5.45 -19.24
N VAL A 118 4.14 -5.59 -20.54
CA VAL A 118 3.73 -4.49 -21.42
C VAL A 118 2.43 -4.84 -22.14
N ILE A 119 1.43 -3.98 -21.97
CA ILE A 119 0.20 -4.03 -22.74
C ILE A 119 0.36 -3.16 -23.97
N CYS A 120 0.38 -3.80 -25.13
CA CYS A 120 0.44 -3.14 -26.44
C CYS A 120 -0.31 -3.98 -27.47
N PRO A 121 -0.69 -3.39 -28.62
CA PRO A 121 -1.38 -4.11 -29.68
C PRO A 121 -0.58 -5.33 -30.13
N GLU A 122 -1.24 -6.47 -30.25
CA GLU A 122 -0.59 -7.73 -30.63
C GLU A 122 -0.01 -7.66 -32.05
N GLY A 123 1.18 -8.24 -32.26
CA GLY A 123 1.85 -8.25 -33.56
C GLY A 123 2.41 -6.91 -34.05
N SER A 124 2.42 -5.86 -33.22
CA SER A 124 2.97 -4.55 -33.58
C SER A 124 4.49 -4.46 -33.41
N ASP A 125 5.12 -3.52 -34.10
CA ASP A 125 6.55 -3.18 -33.92
C ASP A 125 6.89 -2.77 -32.48
N ILE A 126 5.88 -2.27 -31.74
CA ILE A 126 6.01 -1.90 -30.33
C ILE A 126 6.19 -3.16 -29.48
N ALA A 127 5.49 -4.24 -29.82
CA ALA A 127 5.59 -5.50 -29.10
C ALA A 127 6.98 -6.12 -29.25
N THR A 128 7.52 -6.14 -30.48
CA THR A 128 8.87 -6.64 -30.75
C THR A 128 9.94 -5.78 -30.06
N ALA A 129 9.78 -4.44 -30.09
CA ALA A 129 10.66 -3.52 -29.39
C ALA A 129 10.61 -3.69 -27.86
N ALA A 130 9.44 -3.97 -27.28
CA ALA A 130 9.27 -4.21 -25.85
C ALA A 130 9.96 -5.52 -25.42
N THR A 131 9.81 -6.60 -26.18
CA THR A 131 10.50 -7.87 -25.93
C THR A 131 12.02 -7.70 -26.04
N ALA A 132 12.50 -6.96 -27.06
CA ALA A 132 13.92 -6.65 -27.20
C ALA A 132 14.47 -5.78 -26.06
N ALA A 133 13.62 -4.96 -25.43
CA ALA A 133 13.98 -4.15 -24.26
C ALA A 133 13.97 -4.95 -22.95
N GLY A 134 13.60 -6.23 -22.96
CA GLY A 134 13.60 -7.12 -21.79
C GLY A 134 12.26 -7.24 -21.06
N ALA A 135 11.13 -6.93 -21.72
CA ALA A 135 9.82 -7.23 -21.16
C ALA A 135 9.57 -8.75 -21.11
N VAL A 136 9.08 -9.24 -19.97
CA VAL A 136 8.85 -10.67 -19.72
C VAL A 136 7.61 -11.16 -20.46
N ALA A 137 6.57 -10.32 -20.48
CA ALA A 137 5.31 -10.64 -21.14
C ALA A 137 4.78 -9.41 -21.89
N VAL A 138 4.34 -9.63 -23.12
CA VAL A 138 3.92 -8.58 -24.05
C VAL A 138 2.66 -9.04 -24.77
N GLY A 139 1.61 -8.21 -24.82
CA GLY A 139 0.39 -8.51 -25.55
C GLY A 139 -0.83 -7.74 -25.02
N GLU A 140 -1.96 -7.86 -25.71
CA GLU A 140 -3.19 -7.18 -25.31
C GLU A 140 -4.19 -8.18 -24.72
N GLU A 141 -4.83 -8.98 -25.57
CA GLU A 141 -5.85 -9.94 -25.15
C GLU A 141 -5.24 -11.10 -24.37
N THR A 142 -4.07 -11.58 -24.80
CA THR A 142 -3.34 -12.65 -24.13
C THR A 142 -3.02 -12.32 -22.66
N LEU A 143 -2.57 -11.08 -22.41
CA LEU A 143 -2.29 -10.59 -21.05
C LEU A 143 -3.58 -10.40 -20.25
N PHE A 144 -4.65 -9.91 -20.86
CA PHE A 144 -5.94 -9.75 -20.17
C PHE A 144 -6.49 -11.09 -19.70
N GLU A 145 -6.39 -12.15 -20.50
CA GLU A 145 -6.78 -13.49 -20.09
C GLU A 145 -5.94 -14.03 -18.94
N ALA A 146 -4.61 -13.85 -18.99
CA ALA A 146 -3.71 -14.28 -17.92
C ALA A 146 -4.07 -13.59 -16.59
N ILE A 147 -4.32 -12.28 -16.63
CA ILE A 147 -4.71 -11.49 -15.45
C ILE A 147 -6.09 -11.92 -14.92
N ARG A 148 -7.05 -12.24 -15.79
CA ARG A 148 -8.37 -12.78 -15.38
C ARG A 148 -8.27 -14.15 -14.71
N LYS A 149 -7.32 -14.97 -15.15
CA LYS A 149 -6.97 -16.26 -14.53
C LYS A 149 -6.10 -16.11 -13.28
N GLU A 150 -5.85 -14.87 -12.84
CA GLU A 150 -5.01 -14.51 -11.69
C GLU A 150 -3.55 -14.99 -11.77
N LYS A 151 -3.08 -15.36 -12.97
CA LYS A 151 -1.68 -15.68 -13.25
C LYS A 151 -0.92 -14.37 -13.48
N ILE A 152 -0.38 -13.82 -12.40
CA ILE A 152 0.35 -12.54 -12.41
C ILE A 152 1.78 -12.80 -11.95
N ASP A 153 2.66 -12.94 -12.94
CA ASP A 153 4.10 -13.20 -12.77
C ASP A 153 4.90 -11.94 -13.13
N PHE A 154 4.39 -10.76 -12.77
CA PHE A 154 5.06 -9.48 -13.05
C PHE A 154 4.82 -8.46 -11.94
N ASP A 155 5.83 -7.63 -11.68
CA ASP A 155 5.83 -6.59 -10.66
C ASP A 155 5.37 -5.23 -11.19
N ARG A 156 5.48 -5.02 -12.51
CA ARG A 156 5.11 -3.76 -13.16
C ARG A 156 4.37 -4.00 -14.44
N LEU A 157 3.39 -3.14 -14.68
CA LEU A 157 2.56 -3.16 -15.86
C LEU A 157 2.62 -1.79 -16.53
N ILE A 158 3.19 -1.77 -17.73
CA ILE A 158 3.24 -0.59 -18.59
C ILE A 158 2.19 -0.78 -19.68
N CYS A 159 1.46 0.28 -20.02
CA CYS A 159 0.45 0.25 -21.07
C CYS A 159 0.81 1.28 -22.14
N HIS A 160 0.75 0.86 -23.40
CA HIS A 160 0.82 1.80 -24.52
C HIS A 160 -0.49 2.59 -24.63
N GLU A 161 -0.42 3.85 -25.05
CA GLU A 161 -1.58 4.74 -25.18
C GLU A 161 -2.67 4.17 -26.11
N ALA A 162 -2.29 3.47 -27.17
CA ALA A 162 -3.24 2.84 -28.10
C ALA A 162 -4.14 1.79 -27.41
N SER A 163 -3.59 1.09 -26.41
CA SER A 163 -4.27 0.00 -25.69
C SER A 163 -4.96 0.47 -24.40
N GLU A 164 -4.91 1.77 -24.07
CA GLU A 164 -5.60 2.33 -22.89
C GLU A 164 -7.11 2.07 -22.95
N LYS A 165 -7.71 2.18 -24.14
CA LYS A 165 -9.15 1.93 -24.35
C LYS A 165 -9.51 0.46 -24.14
N ALA A 166 -8.66 -0.47 -24.58
CA ALA A 166 -8.91 -1.89 -24.40
C ALA A 166 -8.78 -2.31 -22.93
N LEU A 167 -7.78 -1.76 -22.22
CA LEU A 167 -7.59 -1.98 -20.78
C LEU A 167 -8.83 -1.57 -19.97
N ASN A 168 -9.44 -0.43 -20.31
CA ASN A 168 -10.67 0.04 -19.65
C ASN A 168 -11.87 -0.87 -19.94
N LYS A 169 -11.99 -1.39 -21.17
CA LYS A 169 -13.04 -2.36 -21.54
C LYS A 169 -12.85 -3.71 -20.85
N ALA A 170 -11.62 -4.13 -20.59
CA ALA A 170 -11.31 -5.43 -20.02
C ALA A 170 -11.76 -5.59 -18.56
N GLY A 171 -12.02 -4.49 -17.84
CA GLY A 171 -12.59 -4.51 -16.48
C GLY A 171 -11.65 -5.02 -15.38
N LEU A 172 -10.33 -4.94 -15.58
CA LEU A 172 -9.31 -5.57 -14.71
C LEU A 172 -9.01 -4.81 -13.40
N GLY A 173 -9.64 -3.65 -13.19
CA GLY A 173 -9.38 -2.79 -12.04
C GLY A 173 -9.64 -3.47 -10.68
N LYS A 174 -10.57 -4.43 -10.60
CA LYS A 174 -10.84 -5.19 -9.37
C LYS A 174 -9.67 -6.08 -8.94
N ILE A 175 -8.91 -6.60 -9.90
CA ILE A 175 -7.78 -7.53 -9.67
C ILE A 175 -6.48 -6.73 -9.51
N LEU A 176 -6.20 -5.81 -10.44
CA LEU A 176 -4.95 -5.03 -10.45
C LEU A 176 -4.93 -3.90 -9.41
N GLY A 177 -6.10 -3.37 -9.03
CA GLY A 177 -6.23 -2.26 -8.09
C GLY A 177 -5.66 -2.55 -6.69
N PRO A 178 -6.09 -3.64 -6.02
CA PRO A 178 -5.54 -4.04 -4.73
C PRO A 178 -4.03 -4.33 -4.76
N LYS A 179 -3.54 -4.91 -5.86
CA LYS A 179 -2.12 -5.19 -6.08
C LYS A 179 -1.29 -3.95 -6.43
N GLY A 180 -1.93 -2.83 -6.79
CA GLY A 180 -1.25 -1.58 -7.15
C GLY A 180 -0.63 -1.57 -8.54
N LEU A 181 -0.87 -2.60 -9.35
CA LEU A 181 -0.33 -2.78 -10.70
C LEU A 181 -1.12 -2.05 -11.78
N MET A 182 -2.26 -1.44 -11.43
CA MET A 182 -3.12 -0.76 -12.39
C MET A 182 -2.39 0.44 -13.04
N PRO A 183 -2.24 0.47 -14.38
CA PRO A 183 -1.57 1.57 -15.06
C PRO A 183 -2.34 2.88 -14.91
N SER A 184 -1.63 4.01 -14.81
CA SER A 184 -2.25 5.34 -14.72
C SER A 184 -1.34 6.43 -15.27
N LYS A 185 -1.94 7.48 -15.85
CA LYS A 185 -1.20 8.66 -16.37
C LYS A 185 -0.42 9.38 -15.28
N ARG A 186 -0.98 9.47 -14.06
CA ARG A 186 -0.31 10.06 -12.90
C ARG A 186 0.98 9.33 -12.52
N MET A 187 0.99 8.00 -12.65
CA MET A 187 2.18 7.18 -12.39
C MET A 187 3.13 7.09 -13.60
N LYS A 188 2.82 7.76 -14.72
CA LYS A 188 3.59 7.71 -15.98
C LYS A 188 3.79 6.30 -16.52
N THR A 189 2.84 5.40 -16.29
CA THR A 189 2.88 4.01 -16.80
C THR A 189 2.01 3.82 -18.04
N ILE A 190 1.26 4.85 -18.45
CA ILE A 190 0.58 4.93 -19.74
C ILE A 190 1.43 5.87 -20.61
N VAL A 191 2.11 5.33 -21.62
CA VAL A 191 3.16 6.03 -22.37
C VAL A 191 3.09 5.66 -23.86
N SER A 192 3.49 6.59 -24.73
CA SER A 192 3.77 6.33 -26.15
C SER A 192 5.08 5.55 -26.34
N ASP A 193 6.18 6.03 -25.74
CA ASP A 193 7.51 5.42 -25.83
C ASP A 193 7.71 4.30 -24.78
N VAL A 194 7.33 3.07 -25.15
CA VAL A 194 7.43 1.89 -24.27
C VAL A 194 8.88 1.57 -23.88
N THR A 195 9.82 1.60 -24.83
CA THR A 195 11.23 1.20 -24.58
C THR A 195 11.93 2.09 -23.55
N LYS A 196 11.68 3.41 -23.61
CA LYS A 196 12.17 4.35 -22.60
C LYS A 196 11.53 4.09 -21.24
N SER A 197 10.22 3.86 -21.22
CA SER A 197 9.49 3.56 -19.98
C SER A 197 9.99 2.29 -19.29
N ILE A 198 10.33 1.24 -20.03
CA ILE A 198 10.95 0.02 -19.48
C ILE A 198 12.29 0.35 -18.81
N ARG A 199 13.17 1.11 -19.48
CA ARG A 199 14.49 1.50 -18.95
C ARG A 199 14.40 2.39 -17.72
N ASP A 200 13.41 3.28 -17.67
CA ASP A 200 13.17 4.14 -16.51
C ASP A 200 12.55 3.35 -15.36
N SER A 201 11.69 2.38 -15.67
CA SER A 201 11.06 1.50 -14.68
C SER A 201 12.06 0.51 -14.07
N ALA A 202 13.06 0.05 -14.81
CA ALA A 202 14.06 -0.91 -14.34
C ALA A 202 14.98 -0.39 -13.22
N GLY A 203 14.78 0.83 -12.71
CA GLY A 203 15.49 1.36 -11.53
C GLY A 203 14.67 2.32 -10.66
N ALA A 204 13.38 2.49 -10.95
CA ALA A 204 12.50 3.38 -10.19
C ALA A 204 11.86 2.63 -9.03
N ALA A 205 11.91 3.15 -7.80
CA ALA A 205 11.16 2.62 -6.67
C ALA A 205 9.82 3.36 -6.55
N ASP A 206 8.73 2.61 -6.49
CA ASP A 206 7.40 3.16 -6.26
C ASP A 206 7.11 3.20 -4.77
N TYR A 207 6.57 4.32 -4.29
CA TYR A 207 6.12 4.43 -2.90
C TYR A 207 4.72 5.04 -2.81
N ARG A 208 3.99 4.56 -1.80
CA ARG A 208 2.64 5.01 -1.49
C ARG A 208 2.53 5.20 0.01
N GLU A 209 2.05 6.37 0.40
CA GLU A 209 1.70 6.66 1.78
C GLU A 209 0.52 5.79 2.23
N ARG A 210 0.68 5.13 3.38
CA ARG A 210 -0.36 4.39 4.07
C ARG A 210 -0.42 4.85 5.51
N GLN A 211 -1.58 5.29 5.96
CA GLN A 211 -1.81 5.74 7.35
C GLN A 211 -0.83 6.83 7.81
N GLY A 212 -0.43 7.73 6.91
CA GLY A 212 0.54 8.78 7.20
C GLY A 212 2.01 8.32 7.25
N VAL A 213 2.32 7.09 6.82
CA VAL A 213 3.68 6.58 6.73
C VAL A 213 4.02 6.20 5.29
N ILE A 214 5.16 6.68 4.79
CA ILE A 214 5.75 6.21 3.54
C ILE A 214 6.79 5.16 3.89
N ARG A 215 6.69 3.98 3.28
CA ARG A 215 7.66 2.89 3.42
C ARG A 215 8.26 2.58 2.07
N MET A 216 9.59 2.50 2.02
CA MET A 216 10.30 2.18 0.79
C MET A 216 11.67 1.56 1.11
N ALA A 217 12.07 0.57 0.32
CA ALA A 217 13.44 0.06 0.31
C ALA A 217 14.37 1.07 -0.36
N ILE A 218 15.48 1.41 0.31
CA ILE A 218 16.42 2.45 -0.14
C ILE A 218 17.79 1.86 -0.53
N GLY A 219 18.17 0.72 0.03
CA GLY A 219 19.47 0.10 -0.25
C GLY A 219 19.50 -1.36 0.12
N GLN A 220 20.65 -2.00 -0.13
CA GLN A 220 20.96 -3.36 0.31
C GLN A 220 22.02 -3.34 1.41
N LEU A 221 22.16 -4.43 2.15
CA LEU A 221 23.13 -4.54 3.25
C LEU A 221 24.57 -4.24 2.78
N GLY A 222 24.92 -4.63 1.55
CA GLY A 222 26.23 -4.36 0.95
C GLY A 222 26.50 -2.91 0.54
N TYR A 223 25.58 -1.97 0.78
CA TYR A 223 25.77 -0.57 0.38
C TYR A 223 26.70 0.16 1.34
N THR A 224 27.54 1.02 0.78
CA THR A 224 28.39 1.94 1.56
C THR A 224 27.54 3.03 2.23
N PRO A 225 28.02 3.63 3.34
CA PRO A 225 27.28 4.70 4.01
C PRO A 225 27.00 5.91 3.10
N ASP A 226 27.92 6.23 2.18
CA ASP A 226 27.74 7.32 1.23
C ASP A 226 26.65 7.04 0.18
N GLN A 227 26.60 5.82 -0.35
CA GLN A 227 25.55 5.40 -1.28
C GLN A 227 24.17 5.46 -0.60
N LEU A 228 24.08 4.97 0.64
CA LEU A 228 22.84 5.00 1.39
C LEU A 228 22.40 6.44 1.71
N LYS A 229 23.34 7.30 2.12
CA LYS A 229 23.11 8.74 2.33
C LYS A 229 22.56 9.42 1.07
N ALA A 230 23.19 9.19 -0.08
CA ALA A 230 22.76 9.79 -1.34
C ALA A 230 21.31 9.39 -1.69
N ASN A 231 20.96 8.12 -1.50
CA ASN A 231 19.60 7.64 -1.73
C ASN A 231 18.58 8.22 -0.74
N ILE A 232 18.89 8.27 0.56
CA ILE A 232 18.01 8.87 1.58
C ILE A 232 17.78 10.36 1.27
N GLN A 233 18.83 11.09 0.90
CA GLN A 233 18.72 12.51 0.55
C GLN A 233 17.85 12.71 -0.71
N ALA A 234 18.03 11.89 -1.74
CA ALA A 234 17.21 11.95 -2.95
C ALA A 234 15.72 11.71 -2.62
N LEU A 235 15.43 10.70 -1.79
CA LEU A 235 14.06 10.42 -1.35
C LEU A 235 13.47 11.58 -0.54
N LEU A 236 14.18 12.08 0.47
CA LEU A 236 13.66 13.14 1.34
C LEU A 236 13.41 14.44 0.57
N LYS A 237 14.29 14.79 -0.37
CA LYS A 237 14.09 15.96 -1.25
C LYS A 237 12.81 15.81 -2.06
N LYS A 238 12.59 14.63 -2.64
CA LYS A 238 11.40 14.37 -3.45
C LYS A 238 10.11 14.31 -2.63
N VAL A 239 10.12 13.64 -1.48
CA VAL A 239 8.95 13.57 -0.61
C VAL A 239 8.57 14.98 -0.11
N LYS A 240 9.56 15.83 0.19
CA LYS A 240 9.30 17.23 0.58
C LYS A 240 8.69 18.05 -0.55
N SER A 241 9.19 17.92 -1.80
CA SER A 241 8.59 18.62 -2.94
C SER A 241 7.15 18.16 -3.19
N GLU A 242 6.90 16.86 -3.11
CA GLU A 242 5.55 16.31 -3.29
C GLU A 242 4.59 16.72 -2.18
N CYS A 243 5.06 16.76 -0.93
CA CYS A 243 4.24 17.24 0.19
C CYS A 243 3.84 18.71 0.01
N ALA A 244 4.66 19.52 -0.65
CA ALA A 244 4.35 20.91 -0.97
C ALA A 244 3.37 21.04 -2.17
N GLU A 245 3.45 20.17 -3.17
CA GLU A 245 2.62 20.21 -4.38
C GLU A 245 1.18 19.70 -4.19
N ILE A 246 0.94 18.81 -3.22
CA ILE A 246 -0.30 18.02 -3.16
C ILE A 246 -1.55 18.84 -2.83
N SER A 247 -1.46 19.87 -1.97
CA SER A 247 -2.61 20.72 -1.63
C SER A 247 -2.22 21.88 -0.71
N GLU A 248 -2.67 23.10 -1.01
CA GLU A 248 -2.48 24.30 -0.18
C GLU A 248 -3.24 24.23 1.16
N GLU A 249 -4.40 23.54 1.19
CA GLU A 249 -5.27 23.47 2.36
C GLU A 249 -4.80 22.47 3.44
N VAL A 250 -4.09 21.40 3.04
CA VAL A 250 -3.63 20.34 3.95
C VAL A 250 -2.13 20.21 3.82
N SER A 251 -1.40 20.85 4.74
CA SER A 251 0.05 20.72 4.80
C SER A 251 0.46 19.35 5.33
N LYS A 252 1.43 18.75 4.64
CA LYS A 252 2.12 17.54 5.08
C LYS A 252 3.56 17.86 5.40
N GLU A 253 3.98 17.46 6.59
CA GLU A 253 5.34 17.67 7.05
C GLU A 253 5.97 16.34 7.41
N VAL A 254 7.27 16.19 7.19
CA VAL A 254 8.02 15.03 7.69
C VAL A 254 8.19 15.20 9.20
N HIS A 255 7.64 14.27 9.98
CA HIS A 255 7.73 14.25 11.43
C HIS A 255 8.94 13.46 11.92
N GLU A 256 9.14 12.26 11.39
CA GLU A 256 10.22 11.36 11.81
C GLU A 256 10.67 10.49 10.64
N VAL A 257 11.95 10.16 10.60
CA VAL A 257 12.52 9.23 9.63
C VAL A 257 13.15 8.08 10.41
N ILE A 258 12.69 6.87 10.14
CA ILE A 258 13.11 5.66 10.82
C ILE A 258 13.76 4.74 9.78
N LEU A 259 14.90 4.16 10.12
CA LEU A 259 15.62 3.18 9.31
C LEU A 259 15.48 1.79 9.93
N SER A 260 15.24 0.79 9.10
CA SER A 260 15.19 -0.63 9.51
C SER A 260 15.79 -1.52 8.43
N THR A 261 16.10 -2.76 8.80
CA THR A 261 16.40 -3.85 7.86
C THR A 261 15.29 -4.88 7.86
N THR A 262 15.40 -5.91 7.02
CA THR A 262 14.40 -6.98 6.90
C THR A 262 14.14 -7.71 8.21
N ASN A 263 15.19 -8.03 8.99
CA ASN A 263 15.07 -8.74 10.28
C ASN A 263 15.48 -7.87 11.48
N GLY A 264 15.94 -6.64 11.24
CA GLY A 264 16.48 -5.77 12.26
C GLY A 264 15.45 -4.85 12.93
N PRO A 265 15.84 -4.22 14.06
CA PRO A 265 15.02 -3.25 14.75
C PRO A 265 14.84 -1.96 13.93
N SER A 266 13.82 -1.18 14.29
CA SER A 266 13.60 0.16 13.74
C SER A 266 14.35 1.22 14.56
N LEU A 267 15.25 1.97 13.92
CA LEU A 267 16.07 3.01 14.56
C LEU A 267 15.67 4.41 14.04
N SER A 268 15.43 5.36 14.95
CA SER A 268 15.10 6.74 14.59
C SER A 268 16.37 7.51 14.20
N LEU A 269 16.32 8.29 13.12
CA LEU A 269 17.49 9.01 12.61
C LEU A 269 17.48 10.50 13.03
N ASN A 270 18.64 11.00 13.48
CA ASN A 270 18.85 12.43 13.82
C ASN A 270 19.06 13.32 12.58
N GLY A 271 19.34 12.73 11.42
CA GLY A 271 19.65 13.45 10.17
C GLY A 271 21.11 13.89 10.02
N LYS A 272 21.95 13.62 11.02
CA LYS A 272 23.41 13.73 10.92
C LYS A 272 24.02 12.48 10.28
N PHE A 273 25.13 12.67 9.56
CA PHE A 273 25.83 11.56 8.89
C PHE A 273 26.72 10.77 9.85
N ASN A 274 27.61 11.47 10.56
CA ASN A 274 28.52 10.91 11.55
C ASN A 274 28.32 11.60 12.91
N ASP A 275 28.66 10.89 13.98
CA ASP A 275 28.81 11.47 15.31
C ASP A 275 30.13 12.23 15.42
N VAL A 276 30.08 13.39 16.07
CA VAL A 276 31.25 14.26 16.29
C VAL A 276 32.27 13.60 17.23
N GLU A 277 31.87 12.56 17.97
CA GLU A 277 32.68 11.83 18.96
C GLU A 277 33.29 10.50 18.45
N GLY A 278 33.23 10.24 17.13
CA GLY A 278 34.28 9.54 16.39
C GLY A 278 34.78 8.16 16.87
N GLU A 279 33.90 7.18 17.08
CA GLU A 279 34.32 5.75 17.13
C GLU A 279 34.01 4.98 15.83
N THR A 280 33.08 5.47 15.01
CA THR A 280 32.60 4.77 13.81
C THR A 280 33.20 5.39 12.55
N GLN A 281 34.36 4.88 12.12
CA GLN A 281 34.90 5.25 10.82
C GLN A 281 34.03 4.68 9.69
N PRO A 282 33.58 5.49 8.71
CA PRO A 282 32.73 5.03 7.62
C PRO A 282 33.41 3.96 6.76
N GLU A 283 34.75 3.95 6.74
CA GLU A 283 35.57 2.96 6.04
C GLU A 283 35.38 1.54 6.60
N ALA A 284 35.22 1.39 7.93
CA ALA A 284 34.94 0.11 8.56
C ALA A 284 33.57 -0.47 8.17
N LEU A 285 32.65 0.38 7.69
CA LEU A 285 31.31 0.02 7.21
C LEU A 285 31.26 -0.07 5.67
N ALA A 286 32.37 0.17 4.96
CA ALA A 286 32.40 0.00 3.51
C ALA A 286 32.57 -1.48 3.09
N GLY A 287 33.11 -2.32 3.99
CA GLY A 287 33.24 -3.76 3.77
C GLY A 287 31.89 -4.48 3.78
N VAL A 288 31.75 -5.47 2.90
CA VAL A 288 30.71 -6.49 2.97
C VAL A 288 31.15 -7.47 4.06
N MET A 289 30.37 -7.57 5.15
CA MET A 289 30.55 -8.64 6.15
C MET A 289 30.06 -9.97 5.59
#